data_AF-A0A521A856-F1
#
_entry.id   AF-A0A521A856-F1
#
_cell.length_a   1.000
_cell.length_b   1.000
_cell.length_c   1.000
_cell.angle_alpha   90.00
_cell.angle_beta   90.00
_cell.angle_gamma   90.00
#
_symmetry.space_group_name_H-M   'P 1'
#
loop_
_entity.id
_entity.type
_entity.pdbx_description
1 polymer ?
#
loop_
_entity_poly.entity_id
_entity_poly.type
_entity_poly.pdbx_seq_one_letter_code
_entity_poly.pdbx_strand_id
1 'polypeptide(L)'
;MGTLGDKLKDVEKKSKRTQRITFSLSAIMIIFLALSVFLMLQLRKSEIKLQQSLKEKDSINVALDSTNVELAATQLNLENLIAERQKVELERQKANDDIWNYTKEENTIEGYLNYLNIKGDDVENKDEVLAAINNLLSETGYVQIKESNGNNIFKPSNKLDGYFESNTARSVRRGVIGNPDYPNTSRNGDVILAGQIVKISDTINAGSIARWGKIRYSEN
;
A
#
# COMPACT_ATOMS: atom_id res chain seq x y z
N MET A 1 -13.76 -81.12 93.16
CA MET A 1 -13.37 -81.92 91.97
C MET A 1 -14.17 -81.40 90.79
N GLY A 2 -13.55 -80.67 89.86
CA GLY A 2 -14.21 -80.22 88.62
C GLY A 2 -14.49 -81.43 87.73
N THR A 3 -15.71 -81.51 87.18
CA THR A 3 -16.16 -82.66 86.41
C THR A 3 -15.49 -82.68 85.03
N LEU A 4 -15.38 -83.85 84.39
CA LEU A 4 -14.80 -83.98 83.04
C LEU A 4 -15.46 -83.02 82.02
N GLY A 5 -16.74 -82.70 82.23
CA GLY A 5 -17.50 -81.73 81.42
C GLY A 5 -17.00 -80.28 81.53
N ASP A 6 -16.45 -79.88 82.68
CA ASP A 6 -15.92 -78.52 82.88
C ASP A 6 -14.60 -78.30 82.11
N LYS A 7 -13.76 -79.34 82.01
CA LYS A 7 -12.52 -79.29 81.22
C LYS A 7 -12.81 -79.25 79.71
N LEU A 8 -13.81 -79.98 79.24
CA LEU A 8 -14.27 -79.94 77.84
C LEU A 8 -14.81 -78.55 77.47
N LYS A 9 -15.61 -77.93 78.34
CA LYS A 9 -16.10 -76.56 78.13
C LYS A 9 -14.98 -75.52 78.07
N ASP A 10 -13.92 -75.67 78.87
CA ASP A 10 -12.79 -74.72 78.85
C ASP A 10 -11.92 -74.86 77.59
N VAL A 11 -11.72 -76.09 77.09
CA VAL A 11 -11.05 -76.33 75.80
C VAL A 11 -11.87 -75.78 74.63
N GLU A 12 -13.18 -75.99 74.63
CA GLU A 12 -14.07 -75.44 73.61
C GLU A 12 -14.07 -73.89 73.65
N LYS A 13 -14.05 -73.30 74.85
CA LYS A 13 -13.95 -71.85 75.05
C LYS A 13 -12.62 -71.28 74.56
N LYS A 14 -11.49 -71.94 74.83
CA LYS A 14 -10.16 -71.55 74.32
C LYS A 14 -10.07 -71.70 72.81
N SER A 15 -10.59 -72.79 72.25
CA SER A 15 -10.65 -73.02 70.80
C SER A 15 -11.46 -71.92 70.10
N LYS A 16 -12.65 -71.58 70.62
CA LYS A 16 -13.47 -70.46 70.12
C LYS A 16 -12.76 -69.11 70.22
N ARG A 17 -11.96 -68.88 71.27
CA ARG A 17 -11.17 -67.65 71.44
C ARG A 17 -10.03 -67.56 70.43
N THR A 18 -9.30 -68.65 70.21
CA THR A 18 -8.24 -68.73 69.19
C THR A 18 -8.81 -68.55 67.79
N GLN A 19 -9.94 -69.19 67.47
CA GLN A 19 -10.64 -69.01 66.19
C GLN A 19 -11.04 -67.54 65.95
N ARG A 20 -11.55 -66.84 66.97
CA ARG A 20 -11.88 -65.40 66.87
C ARG A 20 -10.64 -64.54 66.62
N ILE A 21 -9.52 -64.85 67.26
CA ILE A 21 -8.25 -64.13 67.08
C ILE A 21 -7.71 -64.35 65.66
N THR A 22 -7.65 -65.60 65.18
CA THR A 22 -7.21 -65.92 63.82
C THR A 22 -8.11 -65.26 62.76
N PHE A 23 -9.43 -65.28 62.97
CA PHE A 23 -10.37 -64.60 62.08
C PHE A 23 -10.11 -63.08 62.04
N SER A 24 -9.92 -62.44 63.19
CA SER A 24 -9.62 -60.99 63.27
C SER A 24 -8.30 -60.63 62.58
N LEU A 25 -7.25 -61.43 62.78
CA LEU A 25 -5.96 -61.26 62.10
C LEU A 25 -6.08 -61.44 60.58
N SER A 26 -6.82 -62.46 60.14
CA SER A 26 -7.06 -62.67 58.70
C SER A 26 -7.83 -61.53 58.06
N ALA A 27 -8.83 -60.96 58.76
CA ALA A 27 -9.56 -59.79 58.31
C ALA A 27 -8.65 -58.55 58.18
N ILE A 28 -7.77 -58.31 59.16
CA ILE A 28 -6.80 -57.21 59.11
C ILE A 28 -5.84 -57.37 57.92
N MET A 29 -5.33 -58.58 57.67
CA MET A 29 -4.48 -58.85 56.51
C MET A 29 -5.20 -58.61 55.18
N ILE A 30 -6.47 -59.02 55.06
CA ILE A 30 -7.28 -58.76 53.86
C ILE A 30 -7.47 -57.25 53.66
N ILE A 31 -7.76 -56.50 54.72
CA ILE A 31 -7.88 -55.04 54.66
C ILE A 31 -6.56 -54.41 54.22
N PHE A 32 -5.43 -54.87 54.75
CA PHE A 32 -4.11 -54.34 54.38
C PHE A 32 -3.75 -54.63 52.92
N LEU A 33 -4.07 -55.83 52.42
CA LEU A 33 -3.92 -56.18 51.01
C LEU A 33 -4.83 -55.35 50.10
N ALA A 34 -6.09 -55.15 50.49
CA ALA A 34 -7.02 -54.30 49.74
C ALA A 34 -6.52 -52.84 49.68
N LEU A 35 -5.99 -52.33 50.80
CA LEU A 35 -5.44 -50.98 50.88
C LEU A 35 -4.17 -50.84 50.03
N SER A 36 -3.28 -51.83 50.05
CA SER A 36 -2.04 -51.80 49.25
C SER A 36 -2.33 -51.83 47.76
N VAL A 37 -3.29 -52.66 47.33
CA VAL A 37 -3.77 -52.68 45.94
C VAL A 37 -4.42 -51.35 45.57
N PHE A 38 -5.25 -50.78 46.45
CA PHE A 38 -5.87 -49.47 46.21
C PHE A 38 -4.83 -48.35 46.05
N LEU A 39 -3.83 -48.29 46.93
CA LEU A 39 -2.74 -47.31 46.84
C LEU A 39 -1.91 -47.51 45.57
N MET A 40 -1.59 -48.75 45.20
CA MET A 40 -0.89 -49.05 43.94
C MET A 40 -1.69 -48.58 42.71
N LEU A 41 -3.02 -48.77 42.71
CA LEU A 41 -3.88 -48.29 41.64
C LEU A 41 -3.94 -46.75 41.58
N GLN A 42 -3.95 -46.07 42.72
CA GLN A 42 -3.90 -44.60 42.78
C GLN A 42 -2.57 -44.07 42.25
N LEU A 43 -1.45 -44.67 42.65
CA LEU A 43 -0.11 -44.31 42.17
C LEU A 43 0.01 -44.48 40.65
N ARG A 44 -0.44 -45.62 40.10
CA ARG A 44 -0.47 -45.83 38.64
C ARG A 44 -1.33 -44.78 37.93
N LYS A 45 -2.49 -44.44 38.47
CA LYS A 45 -3.33 -43.37 37.90
C LYS A 45 -2.63 -42.01 37.90
N SER A 46 -1.91 -41.67 38.97
CA SER A 46 -1.13 -40.43 39.02
C SER A 46 0.04 -40.41 38.03
N GLU A 47 0.74 -41.53 37.88
CA GLU A 47 1.85 -41.67 36.93
C GLU A 47 1.37 -41.52 35.48
N ILE A 48 0.25 -42.15 35.13
CA ILE A 48 -0.37 -42.00 33.80
C ILE A 48 -0.75 -40.54 33.53
N LYS A 49 -1.35 -39.85 34.50
CA LYS A 49 -1.70 -38.43 34.36
C LYS A 49 -0.45 -37.55 34.18
N LEU A 50 0.61 -37.83 34.94
CA LEU A 50 1.89 -37.13 34.82
C LEU A 50 2.50 -37.32 33.42
N GLN A 51 2.54 -38.56 32.93
CA GLN A 51 3.06 -38.86 31.59
C GLN A 51 2.23 -38.20 30.49
N GLN A 52 0.91 -38.15 30.63
CA GLN A 52 0.03 -37.43 29.71
C GLN A 52 0.34 -35.92 29.69
N SER A 53 0.45 -35.31 30.88
CA SER A 53 0.77 -33.88 30.99
C SER A 53 2.16 -33.53 30.44
N LEU A 54 3.16 -34.40 30.62
CA LEU A 54 4.49 -34.23 30.03
C LEU A 54 4.44 -34.30 28.50
N LYS A 55 3.73 -35.29 27.93
CA LYS A 55 3.53 -35.37 26.47
C LYS A 55 2.81 -34.16 25.91
N GLU A 56 1.80 -33.66 26.63
CA GLU A 56 1.07 -32.45 26.23
C GLU A 56 2.00 -31.23 26.24
N LYS A 57 2.81 -31.07 27.28
CA LYS A 57 3.83 -30.01 27.36
C LYS A 57 4.85 -30.10 26.22
N ASP A 58 5.37 -31.29 25.92
CA ASP A 58 6.31 -31.49 24.82
C ASP A 58 5.66 -31.16 23.47
N SER A 59 4.40 -31.54 23.26
CA SER A 59 3.66 -31.19 22.03
C SER A 59 3.44 -29.68 21.88
N ILE A 60 3.18 -28.98 22.99
CA ILE A 60 3.03 -27.52 23.00
C ILE A 60 4.37 -26.84 22.68
N ASN A 61 5.48 -27.32 23.24
CA ASN A 61 6.81 -26.78 22.94
C ASN A 61 7.17 -26.96 21.47
N VAL A 62 6.90 -28.14 20.89
CA VAL A 62 7.14 -28.38 19.46
C VAL A 62 6.29 -27.46 18.57
N ALA A 63 5.01 -27.25 18.92
CA ALA A 63 4.14 -26.33 18.19
C ALA A 63 4.57 -24.86 18.33
N LEU A 64 5.10 -24.47 19.49
CA LEU A 64 5.63 -23.13 19.72
C LEU A 64 6.90 -22.91 18.89
N ASP A 65 7.81 -23.89 18.86
CA ASP A 65 9.02 -23.83 18.04
C ASP A 65 8.68 -23.75 16.55
N SER A 66 7.70 -24.52 16.06
CA SER A 66 7.28 -24.43 14.65
C SER A 66 6.68 -23.07 14.32
N THR A 67 5.87 -22.51 15.22
CA THR A 67 5.27 -21.17 15.04
C THR A 67 6.34 -20.08 15.02
N ASN A 68 7.37 -20.19 15.87
CA ASN A 68 8.48 -19.24 15.88
C ASN A 68 9.31 -19.29 14.59
N VAL A 69 9.54 -20.49 14.04
CA VAL A 69 10.22 -20.66 12.76
C VAL A 69 9.40 -20.05 11.61
N GLU A 70 8.08 -20.28 11.60
CA GLU A 70 7.17 -19.69 10.62
C GLU A 70 7.15 -18.15 10.74
N LEU A 71 7.09 -17.62 11.95
CA LEU A 71 7.15 -16.17 12.20
C LEU A 71 8.46 -15.58 11.67
N ALA A 72 9.60 -16.20 11.96
CA ALA A 72 10.90 -15.75 11.44
C ALA A 72 10.95 -15.79 9.91
N ALA A 73 10.39 -16.83 9.28
CA ALA A 73 10.31 -16.92 7.83
C ALA A 73 9.43 -15.82 7.21
N THR A 74 8.29 -15.51 7.84
CA THR A 74 7.40 -14.42 7.38
C THR A 74 8.04 -13.04 7.55
N GLN A 75 8.76 -12.80 8.65
CA GLN A 75 9.51 -11.56 8.87
C GLN A 75 10.60 -11.37 7.81
N LEU A 76 11.38 -12.41 7.53
CA LEU A 76 12.40 -12.38 6.48
C LEU A 76 11.78 -12.10 5.10
N ASN A 77 10.64 -12.73 4.79
CA ASN A 77 9.93 -12.48 3.53
C ASN A 77 9.44 -11.02 3.43
N LEU A 78 8.91 -10.46 4.53
CA LEU A 78 8.47 -9.07 4.57
C LEU A 78 9.64 -8.09 4.39
N GLU A 79 10.79 -8.35 5.04
CA GLU A 79 12.00 -7.55 4.86
C GLU A 79 12.50 -7.57 3.41
N ASN A 80 12.51 -8.75 2.78
CA ASN A 80 12.88 -8.88 1.36
C ASN A 80 11.93 -8.09 0.45
N LEU A 81 10.61 -8.16 0.69
CA LEU A 81 9.62 -7.39 -0.09
C LEU A 81 9.78 -5.88 0.11
N ILE A 82 10.09 -5.43 1.33
CA ILE A 82 10.35 -4.01 1.61
C ILE A 82 11.60 -3.56 0.85
N ALA A 83 12.69 -4.33 0.91
CA ALA A 83 13.92 -4.02 0.20
C ALA A 83 13.73 -3.98 -1.33
N GLU A 84 12.98 -4.93 -1.89
CA GLU A 84 12.63 -4.97 -3.30
C GLU A 84 11.82 -3.73 -3.72
N ARG A 85 10.80 -3.37 -2.93
CA ARG A 85 10.00 -2.16 -3.18
C ARG A 85 10.85 -0.90 -3.14
N GLN A 86 11.75 -0.77 -2.17
CA GLN A 86 12.66 0.37 -2.08
C GLN A 86 13.59 0.46 -3.30
N LYS A 87 14.10 -0.67 -3.78
CA LYS A 87 14.94 -0.72 -4.98
C LYS A 87 14.17 -0.26 -6.23
N VAL A 88 12.95 -0.77 -6.42
CA VAL A 88 12.08 -0.37 -7.54
C VAL A 88 11.78 1.13 -7.48
N GLU A 89 11.49 1.67 -6.29
CA GLU A 89 11.21 3.10 -6.13
C GLU A 89 12.45 3.96 -6.43
N LEU A 90 13.64 3.52 -6.01
CA LEU A 90 14.89 4.21 -6.33
C LEU A 90 15.20 4.20 -7.84
N GLU A 91 14.98 3.07 -8.51
CA GLU A 91 15.15 2.97 -9.96
C GLU A 91 14.15 3.87 -10.71
N ARG A 92 12.90 3.92 -10.22
CA ARG A 92 11.88 4.84 -10.74
C ARG A 92 12.27 6.30 -10.54
N GLN A 93 12.79 6.66 -9.36
CA GLN A 93 13.29 8.02 -9.08
C GLN A 93 14.45 8.39 -10.01
N LYS A 94 15.44 7.52 -10.19
CA LYS A 94 16.54 7.76 -11.14
C LYS A 94 16.04 7.96 -12.57
N ALA A 95 15.15 7.11 -13.05
CA ALA A 95 14.54 7.29 -14.37
C ALA A 95 13.71 8.57 -14.46
N ASN A 96 13.09 9.01 -13.36
CA ASN A 96 12.38 10.29 -13.30
C ASN A 96 13.33 11.48 -13.39
N ASP A 97 14.42 11.46 -12.63
CA ASP A 97 15.44 12.50 -12.62
C ASP A 97 16.12 12.60 -13.98
N ASP A 98 16.43 11.47 -14.61
CA ASP A 98 17.04 11.43 -15.94
C ASP A 98 16.15 12.09 -16.99
N ILE A 99 14.85 11.78 -16.98
CA ILE A 99 13.88 12.39 -17.92
C ILE A 99 13.74 13.90 -17.64
N TRP A 100 13.68 14.32 -16.38
CA TRP A 100 13.57 15.75 -16.05
C TRP A 100 14.81 16.54 -16.45
N ASN A 101 16.00 16.01 -16.13
CA ASN A 101 17.25 16.65 -16.48
C ASN A 101 17.42 16.75 -18.00
N TYR A 102 17.09 15.69 -18.74
CA TYR A 102 17.07 15.73 -20.19
C TYR A 102 16.13 16.81 -20.74
N THR A 103 14.91 16.91 -20.21
CA THR A 103 13.95 17.94 -20.63
C THR A 103 14.46 19.36 -20.37
N LYS A 104 15.10 19.61 -19.21
CA LYS A 104 15.71 20.92 -18.91
C LYS A 104 16.89 21.23 -19.83
N GLU A 105 17.69 20.23 -20.19
CA GLU A 105 18.80 20.40 -21.12
C GLU A 105 18.32 20.73 -22.54
N GLU A 106 17.25 20.07 -23.00
CA GLU A 106 16.63 20.36 -24.29
C GLU A 106 16.00 21.77 -24.30
N ASN A 107 15.33 22.14 -23.21
CA ASN A 107 14.70 23.45 -23.00
C ASN A 107 13.80 23.92 -24.17
N THR A 108 13.05 22.99 -24.76
CA THR A 108 12.08 23.27 -25.82
C THR A 108 10.65 23.09 -25.31
N ILE A 109 9.68 23.79 -25.91
CA ILE A 109 8.26 23.59 -25.59
C ILE A 109 7.88 22.13 -25.82
N GLU A 110 8.34 21.52 -26.92
CA GLU A 110 8.06 20.10 -27.23
C GLU A 110 8.62 19.16 -26.17
N GLY A 111 9.86 19.36 -25.71
CA GLY A 111 10.47 18.60 -24.63
C GLY A 111 9.66 18.66 -23.33
N TYR A 112 9.22 19.86 -22.94
CA TYR A 112 8.36 20.04 -21.76
C TYR A 112 6.98 19.40 -21.90
N LEU A 113 6.35 19.47 -23.09
CA LEU A 113 5.07 18.79 -23.34
C LEU A 113 5.22 17.27 -23.32
N ASN A 114 6.32 16.76 -23.89
CA ASN A 114 6.64 15.33 -23.85
C ASN A 114 6.86 14.86 -22.41
N TYR A 115 7.55 15.65 -21.59
CA TYR A 115 7.71 15.39 -20.15
C TYR A 115 6.35 15.26 -19.45
N LEU A 116 5.44 16.21 -19.64
CA LEU A 116 4.09 16.16 -19.06
C LEU A 116 3.30 14.96 -19.56
N ASN A 117 3.41 14.60 -20.85
CA ASN A 117 2.73 13.44 -21.41
C ASN A 117 3.25 12.11 -20.84
N ILE A 118 4.56 12.01 -20.58
CA ILE A 118 5.17 10.81 -19.98
C ILE A 118 4.82 10.69 -18.49
N LYS A 119 4.79 11.80 -17.75
CA LYS A 119 4.61 11.80 -16.30
C LYS A 119 3.15 11.88 -15.86
N GLY A 120 2.27 12.43 -16.68
CA GLY A 120 0.87 12.68 -16.35
C GLY A 120 0.65 13.95 -15.50
N ASP A 121 -0.56 14.08 -14.98
CA ASP A 121 -1.04 15.33 -14.36
C ASP A 121 -0.48 15.62 -12.96
N ASP A 122 -0.02 14.60 -12.24
CA ASP A 122 0.50 14.64 -10.85
C ASP A 122 2.03 14.71 -10.79
N VAL A 123 2.67 15.43 -11.73
CA VAL A 123 4.13 15.56 -11.74
C VAL A 123 4.62 16.58 -10.70
N GLU A 124 5.66 16.22 -9.94
CA GLU A 124 6.23 17.05 -8.87
C GLU A 124 6.70 18.43 -9.38
N ASN A 125 7.24 18.48 -10.60
CA ASN A 125 7.81 19.70 -11.20
C ASN A 125 6.83 20.46 -12.11
N LYS A 126 5.51 20.26 -11.96
CA LYS A 126 4.51 20.83 -12.89
C LYS A 126 4.61 22.35 -13.01
N ASP A 127 4.76 23.04 -11.89
CA ASP A 127 4.86 24.50 -11.85
C ASP A 127 6.13 25.01 -12.53
N GLU A 128 7.25 24.29 -12.38
CA GLU A 128 8.52 24.63 -13.03
C GLU A 128 8.43 24.42 -14.54
N VAL A 129 7.79 23.34 -14.99
CA VAL A 129 7.50 23.09 -16.40
C VAL A 129 6.61 24.21 -16.99
N LEU A 130 5.53 24.58 -16.30
CA LEU A 130 4.65 25.66 -16.74
C LEU A 130 5.39 27.00 -16.80
N ALA A 131 6.25 27.30 -15.81
CA ALA A 131 7.08 28.49 -15.81
C ALA A 131 8.04 28.49 -17.01
N ALA A 132 8.72 27.38 -17.29
CA ALA A 132 9.61 27.25 -18.43
C ALA A 132 8.89 27.44 -19.77
N ILE A 133 7.73 26.80 -19.96
CA ILE A 133 6.90 27.01 -21.16
C ILE A 133 6.50 28.47 -21.30
N ASN A 134 6.03 29.12 -20.21
CA ASN A 134 5.67 30.55 -20.27
C ASN A 134 6.86 31.46 -20.63
N ASN A 135 8.07 31.09 -20.20
CA ASN A 135 9.29 31.82 -20.53
C ASN A 135 9.67 31.64 -22.01
N LEU A 136 9.51 30.43 -22.56
CA LEU A 136 9.74 30.14 -23.98
C LEU A 136 8.69 30.80 -24.89
N LEU A 137 7.49 31.08 -24.38
CA LEU A 137 6.50 31.92 -25.05
C LEU A 137 6.77 33.40 -24.77
N SER A 138 7.94 33.89 -25.22
CA SER A 138 8.41 35.26 -24.99
C SER A 138 7.69 36.28 -25.87
N GLU A 139 7.33 35.89 -27.08
CA GLU A 139 6.79 36.81 -28.08
C GLU A 139 5.33 37.13 -27.82
N THR A 140 4.93 38.34 -28.21
CA THR A 140 3.55 38.79 -28.06
C THR A 140 3.02 39.43 -29.32
N GLY A 141 1.73 39.23 -29.56
CA GLY A 141 1.04 39.88 -30.67
C GLY A 141 -0.43 39.57 -30.69
N TYR A 142 -1.08 39.99 -31.76
CA TYR A 142 -2.53 39.86 -31.94
C TYR A 142 -2.84 38.96 -33.13
N VAL A 143 -3.72 38.01 -32.91
CA VAL A 143 -4.26 37.12 -33.94
C VAL A 143 -5.77 37.08 -33.85
N GLN A 144 -6.43 36.88 -34.99
CA GLN A 144 -7.85 36.60 -34.98
C GLN A 144 -8.07 35.18 -34.41
N ILE A 145 -8.88 35.06 -33.37
CA ILE A 145 -9.21 33.78 -32.73
C ILE A 145 -10.58 33.25 -33.17
N LYS A 146 -11.45 34.16 -33.63
CA LYS A 146 -12.75 33.83 -34.22
C LYS A 146 -13.02 34.67 -35.46
N GLU A 147 -13.33 33.99 -36.55
CA GLU A 147 -13.68 34.60 -37.84
C GLU A 147 -15.09 35.20 -37.81
N SER A 148 -15.38 36.12 -38.76
CA SER A 148 -16.70 36.76 -38.88
C SER A 148 -17.83 35.77 -39.22
N ASN A 149 -17.50 34.62 -39.80
CA ASN A 149 -18.43 33.51 -40.05
C ASN A 149 -18.69 32.65 -38.80
N GLY A 150 -18.01 32.93 -37.68
CA GLY A 150 -18.14 32.19 -36.42
C GLY A 150 -17.13 31.07 -36.20
N ASN A 151 -16.25 30.78 -37.16
CA ASN A 151 -15.26 29.71 -37.03
C ASN A 151 -14.17 30.06 -36.01
N ASN A 152 -13.88 29.13 -35.10
CA ASN A 152 -12.78 29.27 -34.14
C ASN A 152 -11.47 28.82 -34.79
N ILE A 153 -10.47 29.69 -34.75
CA ILE A 153 -9.14 29.44 -35.32
C ILE A 153 -8.26 28.65 -34.35
N PHE A 154 -8.52 28.79 -33.04
CA PHE A 154 -7.81 28.11 -31.98
C PHE A 154 -8.75 27.15 -31.25
N LYS A 155 -8.20 26.04 -30.78
CA LYS A 155 -8.85 25.09 -29.88
C LYS A 155 -8.06 24.99 -28.57
N PRO A 156 -8.69 24.68 -27.43
CA PRO A 156 -7.95 24.32 -26.22
C PRO A 156 -6.96 23.19 -26.52
N SER A 157 -5.73 23.29 -26.00
CA SER A 157 -4.74 22.23 -26.14
C SER A 157 -5.18 21.02 -25.32
N ASN A 158 -5.00 19.83 -25.90
CA ASN A 158 -5.18 18.58 -25.17
C ASN A 158 -3.94 18.19 -24.35
N LYS A 159 -2.82 18.91 -24.52
CA LYS A 159 -1.55 18.65 -23.83
C LYS A 159 -1.36 19.54 -22.61
N LEU A 160 -1.97 20.73 -22.59
CA LEU A 160 -1.71 21.72 -21.54
C LEU A 160 -2.93 22.59 -21.27
N ASP A 161 -3.45 22.53 -20.04
CA ASP A 161 -4.62 23.31 -19.64
C ASP A 161 -4.32 24.82 -19.60
N GLY A 162 -5.27 25.64 -20.08
CA GLY A 162 -5.11 27.08 -20.23
C GLY A 162 -4.30 27.52 -21.47
N TYR A 163 -3.85 26.58 -22.30
CA TYR A 163 -3.17 26.85 -23.57
C TYR A 163 -4.03 26.45 -24.76
N PHE A 164 -3.68 26.98 -25.94
CA PHE A 164 -4.45 26.80 -27.17
C PHE A 164 -3.55 26.35 -28.30
N GLU A 165 -4.10 25.55 -29.19
CA GLU A 165 -3.46 25.12 -30.44
C GLU A 165 -4.13 25.78 -31.64
N SER A 166 -3.33 26.26 -32.57
CA SER A 166 -3.86 26.83 -33.81
C SER A 166 -4.33 25.73 -34.76
N ASN A 167 -5.55 25.83 -35.28
CA ASN A 167 -6.05 24.91 -36.31
C ASN A 167 -5.46 25.20 -37.70
N THR A 168 -4.96 26.42 -37.91
CA THR A 168 -4.48 26.91 -39.22
C THR A 168 -3.32 27.88 -39.05
N ALA A 169 -2.48 28.06 -40.07
CA ALA A 169 -1.46 29.09 -40.02
C ALA A 169 -2.08 30.51 -39.97
N ARG A 170 -1.51 31.41 -39.16
CA ARG A 170 -1.98 32.79 -39.00
C ARG A 170 -0.84 33.77 -38.83
N SER A 171 -0.87 34.86 -39.61
CA SER A 171 0.07 35.97 -39.41
C SER A 171 -0.26 36.73 -38.12
N VAL A 172 0.78 37.05 -37.36
CA VAL A 172 0.68 37.87 -36.16
C VAL A 172 0.69 39.35 -36.52
N ARG A 173 -0.05 40.15 -35.76
CA ARG A 173 -0.17 41.61 -35.94
C ARG A 173 0.23 42.36 -34.69
N ARG A 174 0.63 43.61 -34.87
CA ARG A 174 0.96 44.55 -33.78
C ARG A 174 -0.27 45.18 -33.11
N GLY A 175 -1.47 44.89 -33.60
CA GLY A 175 -2.73 45.49 -33.17
C GLY A 175 -3.94 44.79 -33.80
N VAL A 176 -5.13 45.29 -33.51
CA VAL A 176 -6.41 44.63 -33.83
C VAL A 176 -7.16 45.38 -34.92
N ILE A 177 -7.48 44.69 -36.02
CA ILE A 177 -8.23 45.32 -37.12
C ILE A 177 -9.62 45.74 -36.64
N GLY A 178 -9.98 47.00 -36.91
CA GLY A 178 -11.30 47.54 -36.57
C GLY A 178 -11.48 47.90 -35.10
N ASN A 179 -10.39 47.94 -34.32
CA ASN A 179 -10.43 48.39 -32.94
C ASN A 179 -9.51 49.62 -32.74
N PRO A 180 -10.05 50.80 -32.36
CA PRO A 180 -9.28 52.03 -32.21
C PRO A 180 -8.31 52.01 -31.02
N ASP A 181 -8.56 51.18 -30.00
CA ASP A 181 -7.69 51.06 -28.82
C ASP A 181 -6.38 50.31 -29.14
N TYR A 182 -6.34 49.61 -30.29
CA TYR A 182 -5.18 48.83 -30.76
C TYR A 182 -4.83 49.15 -32.23
N PRO A 183 -4.49 50.42 -32.56
CA PRO A 183 -4.52 50.95 -33.92
C PRO A 183 -3.39 50.44 -34.84
N ASN A 184 -2.32 49.86 -34.31
CA ASN A 184 -1.18 49.39 -35.13
C ASN A 184 -1.47 48.03 -35.77
N THR A 185 -2.36 47.99 -36.77
CA THR A 185 -2.83 46.72 -37.36
C THR A 185 -1.86 46.08 -38.35
N SER A 186 -0.62 46.56 -38.46
CA SER A 186 0.40 46.01 -39.35
C SER A 186 0.79 44.59 -38.93
N ARG A 187 1.21 43.76 -39.89
CA ARG A 187 1.82 42.45 -39.60
C ARG A 187 3.20 42.69 -38.98
N ASN A 188 3.55 41.97 -37.93
CA ASN A 188 4.88 42.08 -37.31
C ASN A 188 5.95 41.27 -38.05
N GLY A 189 5.55 40.30 -38.88
CA GLY A 189 6.44 39.41 -39.63
C GLY A 189 6.22 37.94 -39.28
N ASP A 190 5.68 37.68 -38.09
CA ASP A 190 5.61 36.33 -37.53
C ASP A 190 4.36 35.58 -37.99
N VAL A 191 4.46 34.25 -37.92
CA VAL A 191 3.38 33.34 -38.29
C VAL A 191 3.27 32.26 -37.23
N ILE A 192 2.07 32.11 -36.68
CA ILE A 192 1.71 30.95 -35.87
C ILE A 192 1.37 29.82 -36.83
N LEU A 193 2.09 28.70 -36.74
CA LEU A 193 1.84 27.53 -37.57
C LEU A 193 0.65 26.71 -37.04
N ALA A 194 0.06 25.88 -37.90
CA ALA A 194 -0.96 24.93 -37.46
C ALA A 194 -0.34 23.94 -36.45
N GLY A 195 -1.04 23.68 -35.34
CA GLY A 195 -0.58 22.84 -34.24
C GLY A 195 0.34 23.52 -33.22
N GLN A 196 0.81 24.74 -33.48
CA GLN A 196 1.66 25.47 -32.54
C GLN A 196 0.86 25.87 -31.29
N ILE A 197 1.47 25.68 -30.11
CA ILE A 197 0.88 26.06 -28.83
C ILE A 197 1.10 27.56 -28.59
N VAL A 198 0.02 28.22 -28.16
CA VAL A 198 0.03 29.62 -27.74
C VAL A 198 -0.73 29.77 -26.42
N LYS A 199 -0.45 30.85 -25.70
CA LYS A 199 -1.26 31.27 -24.55
C LYS A 199 -2.06 32.51 -24.91
N ILE A 200 -3.38 32.44 -24.84
CA ILE A 200 -4.25 33.59 -25.06
C ILE A 200 -4.36 34.34 -23.72
N SER A 201 -3.80 35.55 -23.68
CA SER A 201 -3.77 36.40 -22.48
C SER A 201 -4.98 37.33 -22.35
N ASP A 202 -5.55 37.74 -23.49
CA ASP A 202 -6.69 38.65 -23.53
C ASP A 202 -7.51 38.40 -24.79
N THR A 203 -8.82 38.67 -24.73
CA THR A 203 -9.75 38.53 -25.85
C THR A 203 -10.45 39.85 -26.13
N ILE A 204 -10.30 40.34 -27.35
CA ILE A 204 -10.78 41.64 -27.82
C ILE A 204 -11.89 41.41 -28.85
N ASN A 205 -13.04 42.04 -28.65
CA ASN A 205 -14.10 42.05 -29.65
C ASN A 205 -13.78 43.08 -30.75
N ALA A 206 -13.91 42.67 -32.01
CA ALA A 206 -13.76 43.56 -33.17
C ALA A 206 -14.98 43.39 -34.09
N GLY A 207 -15.98 44.24 -33.90
CA GLY A 207 -17.30 44.10 -34.54
C GLY A 207 -18.23 43.16 -33.77
N SER A 208 -19.23 42.60 -34.46
CA SER A 208 -20.31 41.83 -33.83
C SER A 208 -19.95 40.37 -33.51
N ILE A 209 -19.10 39.74 -34.33
CA ILE A 209 -18.81 38.29 -34.24
C ILE A 209 -17.32 37.99 -34.17
N ALA A 210 -16.49 38.74 -34.89
CA ALA A 210 -15.06 38.49 -34.93
C ALA A 210 -14.39 38.82 -33.59
N ARG A 211 -13.49 37.92 -33.16
CA ARG A 211 -12.71 38.09 -31.94
C ARG A 211 -11.23 37.96 -32.22
N TRP A 212 -10.47 38.80 -31.54
CA TRP A 212 -9.02 38.80 -31.55
C TRP A 212 -8.50 38.37 -30.20
N GLY A 213 -7.35 37.71 -30.18
CA GLY A 213 -6.65 37.31 -28.99
C GLY A 213 -5.29 37.97 -28.93
N LYS A 214 -4.93 38.52 -27.77
CA LYS A 214 -3.53 38.83 -27.47
C LYS A 214 -2.84 37.53 -27.05
N ILE A 215 -1.91 37.07 -27.87
CA ILE A 215 -1.25 35.78 -27.67
C ILE A 215 0.18 35.95 -27.18
N ARG A 216 0.64 34.95 -26.43
CA ARG A 216 2.06 34.65 -26.22
C ARG A 216 2.45 33.41 -27.02
N TYR A 217 3.56 33.47 -27.74
CA TYR A 217 4.05 32.41 -28.62
C TYR A 217 5.58 32.34 -28.62
N SER A 218 6.15 31.26 -29.13
CA SER A 218 7.59 31.12 -29.36
C SER A 218 7.95 31.60 -30.76
N GLU A 219 9.12 32.20 -30.92
CA GLU A 219 9.71 32.37 -32.27
C GLU A 219 9.85 31.00 -32.95
N ASN A 220 9.59 30.96 -34.25
CA ASN A 220 9.84 29.79 -35.11
C ASN A 220 11.21 29.94 -35.76
#